data_AF-A0A069IQ51-F1
#
_entry.id   AF-A0A069IQ51-F1
#
_cell.length_a   1.000
_cell.length_b   1.000
_cell.length_c   1.000
_cell.angle_alpha   90.00
_cell.angle_beta   90.00
_cell.angle_gamma   90.00
#
_symmetry.space_group_name_H-M   'P 1'
#
loop_
_entity.id
_entity.type
_entity.pdbx_description
1 polymer ?
#
loop_
_entity_poly.entity_id
_entity_poly.type
_entity_poly.pdbx_seq_one_letter_code
_entity_poly.pdbx_strand_id
1 'polypeptide(L)'
;MLPPRQCLLNPNRNPAWNQDEAVATAALETAIGAKAVLWLGDGLLNDHTDGHVDNLARFVAPGVVACPIAWGRNDPNAEVYDATARDLSGMTDATGRKLRVLRIPSPGLVLDEDERPIPASHMNFLIANGAVVVPTYGDDEAARFACEALATAFPDREIIPLPSKAILTGGGSFHCISQQEPA
;
A
#
# COMPACT_ATOMS: atom_id res chain seq x y z
N MET A 1 -7.71 -1.39 10.63
CA MET A 1 -7.81 -1.18 9.17
C MET A 1 -7.15 0.14 8.82
N LEU A 2 -6.63 0.31 7.59
CA LEU A 2 -5.87 1.50 7.15
C LEU A 2 -6.48 2.17 5.89
N PRO A 3 -7.76 2.56 5.84
CA PRO A 3 -8.31 3.13 4.60
C PRO A 3 -7.73 4.54 4.33
N PRO A 4 -7.45 4.89 3.06
CA PRO A 4 -7.14 6.27 2.68
C PRO A 4 -8.44 7.06 2.55
N ARG A 5 -8.44 8.29 3.06
CA ARG A 5 -9.59 9.20 2.96
C ARG A 5 -9.93 9.46 1.49
N GLN A 6 -8.92 9.67 0.65
CA GLN A 6 -9.07 9.96 -0.77
C GLN A 6 -9.93 8.91 -1.49
N CYS A 7 -9.77 7.63 -1.13
CA CYS A 7 -10.50 6.53 -1.74
C CYS A 7 -11.87 6.35 -1.07
N LEU A 8 -11.87 6.04 0.24
CA LEU A 8 -13.07 5.53 0.90
C LEU A 8 -14.14 6.61 1.15
N LEU A 9 -13.71 7.88 1.27
CA LEU A 9 -14.60 9.03 1.43
C LEU A 9 -14.80 9.80 0.12
N ASN A 10 -14.36 9.27 -1.02
CA ASN A 10 -14.64 9.88 -2.30
C ASN A 10 -16.17 9.93 -2.54
N PRO A 11 -16.75 11.07 -2.96
CA PRO A 11 -18.16 11.17 -3.29
C PRO A 11 -18.64 10.15 -4.33
N ASN A 12 -17.76 9.66 -5.19
CA ASN A 12 -18.08 8.64 -6.19
C ASN A 12 -18.21 7.20 -5.64
N ARG A 13 -17.85 6.97 -4.36
CA ARG A 13 -18.01 5.66 -3.69
C ARG A 13 -19.35 5.60 -2.97
N ASN A 14 -19.43 6.17 -1.78
CA ASN A 14 -20.63 6.15 -0.93
C ASN A 14 -21.13 7.58 -0.68
N PRO A 15 -21.88 8.20 -1.61
CA PRO A 15 -22.36 9.57 -1.46
C PRO A 15 -23.12 9.81 -0.15
N ALA A 16 -23.87 8.80 0.30
CA ALA A 16 -24.67 8.87 1.53
C ALA A 16 -23.83 9.01 2.82
N TRP A 17 -22.52 8.72 2.77
CA TRP A 17 -21.62 8.91 3.91
C TRP A 17 -21.19 10.37 4.07
N ASN A 18 -21.46 11.24 3.10
CA ASN A 18 -21.14 12.68 3.14
C ASN A 18 -19.67 12.97 3.52
N GLN A 19 -18.77 12.08 3.12
CA GLN A 19 -17.34 12.16 3.45
C GLN A 19 -17.03 12.14 4.96
N ASP A 20 -17.93 11.57 5.77
CA ASP A 20 -17.81 11.49 7.22
C ASP A 20 -17.09 10.21 7.66
N GLU A 21 -15.92 10.37 8.30
CA GLU A 21 -15.12 9.27 8.85
C GLU A 21 -15.87 8.46 9.91
N ALA A 22 -16.71 9.08 10.74
CA ALA A 22 -17.45 8.39 11.79
C ALA A 22 -18.52 7.46 11.19
N VAL A 23 -19.24 7.94 10.17
CA VAL A 23 -20.23 7.13 9.44
C VAL A 23 -19.54 5.96 8.73
N ALA A 24 -18.45 6.24 8.01
CA ALA A 24 -17.68 5.21 7.32
C ALA A 24 -17.07 4.19 8.31
N THR A 25 -16.57 4.66 9.46
CA THR A 25 -16.04 3.80 10.52
C THR A 25 -17.13 2.86 11.05
N ALA A 26 -18.30 3.37 11.42
CA ALA A 26 -19.41 2.54 11.90
C ALA A 26 -19.84 1.48 10.85
N ALA A 27 -19.83 1.83 9.57
CA ALA A 27 -20.12 0.88 8.48
C ALA A 27 -19.06 -0.23 8.40
N LEU A 28 -17.78 0.11 8.49
CA LEU A 28 -16.68 -0.86 8.50
C LEU A 28 -16.69 -1.76 9.75
N GLU A 29 -16.99 -1.20 10.92
CA GLU A 29 -17.16 -1.97 12.15
C GLU A 29 -18.28 -3.01 12.01
N THR A 30 -19.41 -2.61 11.41
CA THR A 30 -20.56 -3.49 11.18
C THR A 30 -20.26 -4.57 10.15
N ALA A 31 -19.67 -4.20 9.01
CA ALA A 31 -19.50 -5.10 7.87
C ALA A 31 -18.36 -6.11 8.05
N ILE A 32 -17.23 -5.69 8.63
CA ILE A 32 -16.01 -6.52 8.72
C ILE A 32 -15.44 -6.63 10.13
N GLY A 33 -16.16 -6.13 11.15
CA GLY A 33 -15.73 -6.23 12.54
C GLY A 33 -14.49 -5.42 12.87
N ALA A 34 -14.20 -4.35 12.10
CA ALA A 34 -13.08 -3.47 12.36
C ALA A 34 -13.11 -2.99 13.83
N LYS A 35 -11.95 -3.00 14.50
CA LYS A 35 -11.83 -2.54 15.91
C LYS A 35 -11.15 -1.18 16.03
N ALA A 36 -10.45 -0.77 14.98
CA ALA A 36 -9.87 0.55 14.81
C ALA A 36 -9.72 0.81 13.31
N VAL A 37 -10.06 2.04 12.91
CA VAL A 37 -9.89 2.54 11.54
C VAL A 37 -8.87 3.67 11.62
N LEU A 38 -7.71 3.48 11.00
CA LEU A 38 -6.62 4.46 11.02
C LEU A 38 -6.55 5.09 9.64
N TRP A 39 -7.10 6.28 9.54
CA TRP A 39 -7.32 6.97 8.28
C TRP A 39 -6.03 7.58 7.74
N LEU A 40 -5.66 7.19 6.52
CA LEU A 40 -4.54 7.78 5.77
C LEU A 40 -5.03 8.95 4.92
N GLY A 41 -4.09 9.77 4.43
CA GLY A 41 -4.37 10.87 3.52
C GLY A 41 -4.55 10.40 2.08
N ASP A 42 -3.76 11.01 1.19
CA ASP A 42 -3.77 10.75 -0.25
C ASP A 42 -2.96 9.51 -0.63
N GLY A 43 -3.33 8.88 -1.74
CA GLY A 43 -2.62 7.80 -2.41
C GLY A 43 -1.68 8.30 -3.50
N LEU A 44 -1.26 7.39 -4.39
CA LEU A 44 -0.24 7.69 -5.38
C LEU A 44 -0.75 8.57 -6.52
N LEU A 45 0.15 9.36 -7.10
CA LEU A 45 -0.10 10.13 -8.32
C LEU A 45 -0.52 9.19 -9.46
N ASN A 46 -1.53 9.63 -10.23
CA ASN A 46 -2.10 8.89 -11.37
C ASN A 46 -2.69 7.52 -11.02
N ASP A 47 -2.99 7.27 -9.75
CA ASP A 47 -3.73 6.09 -9.33
C ASP A 47 -5.23 6.22 -9.67
N HIS A 48 -5.70 5.42 -10.62
CA HIS A 48 -7.08 5.39 -11.09
C HIS A 48 -8.07 4.85 -10.04
N THR A 49 -7.58 4.31 -8.92
CA THR A 49 -8.41 3.76 -7.84
C THR A 49 -8.80 4.79 -6.77
N ASP A 50 -8.52 6.08 -7.02
CA ASP A 50 -8.64 7.17 -6.07
C ASP A 50 -7.75 6.99 -4.82
N GLY A 51 -6.55 6.40 -5.02
CA GLY A 51 -5.54 6.24 -3.98
C GLY A 51 -5.79 5.03 -3.09
N HIS A 52 -5.78 3.82 -3.65
CA HIS A 52 -6.00 2.59 -2.89
C HIS A 52 -4.81 2.29 -1.97
N VAL A 53 -5.12 1.82 -0.75
CA VAL A 53 -4.09 1.63 0.30
C VAL A 53 -3.07 0.57 -0.08
N ASP A 54 -3.42 -0.40 -0.92
CA ASP A 54 -2.54 -1.52 -1.24
C ASP A 54 -1.27 -1.11 -1.99
N ASN A 55 -1.28 0.04 -2.65
CA ASN A 55 -0.11 0.67 -3.26
C ASN A 55 0.71 1.53 -2.29
N LEU A 56 0.16 1.89 -1.12
CA LEU A 56 0.72 2.89 -0.21
C LEU A 56 1.14 2.33 1.16
N ALA A 57 0.37 1.43 1.75
CA ALA A 57 0.65 0.90 3.08
C ALA A 57 0.11 -0.53 3.27
N ARG A 58 0.90 -1.41 3.90
CA ARG A 58 0.48 -2.80 4.15
C ARG A 58 0.84 -3.22 5.57
N PHE A 59 -0.09 -3.81 6.30
CA PHE A 59 0.28 -4.54 7.51
C PHE A 59 1.15 -5.74 7.11
N VAL A 60 2.30 -5.86 7.76
CA VAL A 60 3.22 -6.99 7.58
C VAL A 60 3.34 -7.85 8.84
N ALA A 61 2.92 -7.29 9.99
CA ALA A 61 2.70 -8.00 11.25
C ALA A 61 1.77 -7.16 12.13
N PRO A 62 1.21 -7.71 13.23
CA PRO A 62 0.48 -6.91 14.21
C PRO A 62 1.33 -5.73 14.70
N GLY A 63 0.80 -4.51 14.57
CA GLY A 63 1.50 -3.28 14.94
C GLY A 63 2.66 -2.87 14.01
N VAL A 64 2.88 -3.56 12.89
CA VAL A 64 3.94 -3.22 11.92
C VAL A 64 3.32 -2.95 10.55
N VAL A 65 3.54 -1.75 10.03
CA VAL A 65 3.05 -1.31 8.72
C VAL A 65 4.24 -1.00 7.83
N ALA A 66 4.29 -1.63 6.66
CA ALA A 66 5.21 -1.26 5.60
C ALA A 66 4.63 -0.08 4.79
N CYS A 67 5.48 0.88 4.46
CA CYS A 67 5.14 2.09 3.71
C CYS A 67 6.34 2.48 2.82
N PRO A 68 6.15 2.96 1.59
CA PRO A 68 7.26 3.33 0.74
C PRO A 68 8.10 4.50 1.29
N ILE A 69 9.31 4.60 0.76
CA ILE A 69 10.16 5.80 0.77
C ILE A 69 10.67 6.01 -0.65
N ALA A 70 10.72 7.25 -1.10
CA ALA A 70 11.14 7.59 -2.45
C ALA A 70 12.53 7.02 -2.78
N TRP A 71 12.65 6.45 -3.98
CA TRP A 71 13.89 5.91 -4.52
C TRP A 71 14.34 6.68 -5.77
N GLY A 72 15.65 6.86 -5.92
CA GLY A 72 16.24 7.55 -7.06
C GLY A 72 15.97 9.05 -7.09
N ARG A 73 16.08 9.65 -8.27
CA ARG A 73 15.78 11.08 -8.50
C ARG A 73 14.39 11.21 -9.11
N ASN A 74 13.63 12.21 -8.65
CA ASN A 74 12.33 12.59 -9.20
C ASN A 74 11.21 11.55 -9.01
N ASP A 75 11.22 10.79 -7.92
CA ASP A 75 10.03 10.01 -7.55
C ASP A 75 8.85 10.98 -7.30
N PRO A 76 7.76 10.87 -8.07
CA PRO A 76 6.64 11.80 -7.99
C PRO A 76 5.85 11.71 -6.69
N ASN A 77 6.03 10.64 -5.91
CA ASN A 77 5.23 10.32 -4.73
C ASN A 77 5.97 10.59 -3.40
N ALA A 78 7.15 11.22 -3.44
CA ALA A 78 8.00 11.42 -2.27
C ALA A 78 7.25 12.08 -1.09
N GLU A 79 6.49 13.14 -1.36
CA GLU A 79 5.72 13.86 -0.34
C GLU A 79 4.61 12.99 0.27
N VAL A 80 3.89 12.23 -0.56
CA VAL A 80 2.83 11.31 -0.12
C VAL A 80 3.41 10.22 0.79
N TYR A 81 4.56 9.67 0.43
CA TYR A 81 5.25 8.65 1.23
C TYR A 81 5.68 9.18 2.60
N ASP A 82 6.23 10.39 2.66
CA ASP A 82 6.69 10.98 3.91
C ASP A 82 5.55 11.46 4.80
N ALA A 83 4.47 11.99 4.21
CA ALA A 83 3.24 12.29 4.94
C ALA A 83 2.64 11.02 5.56
N THR A 84 2.49 9.96 4.77
CA THR A 84 1.97 8.66 5.22
C THR A 84 2.81 8.07 6.34
N ALA A 85 4.14 8.10 6.21
CA ALA A 85 5.03 7.59 7.25
C ALA A 85 4.94 8.40 8.55
N ARG A 86 4.77 9.73 8.46
CA ARG A 86 4.57 10.61 9.62
C ARG A 86 3.26 10.28 10.33
N ASP A 87 2.17 10.14 9.57
CA ASP A 87 0.85 9.80 10.10
C ASP A 87 0.88 8.44 10.80
N LEU A 88 1.37 7.40 10.11
CA LEU A 88 1.50 6.05 10.66
C LEU A 88 2.32 6.04 11.96
N SER A 89 3.40 6.81 12.03
CA SER A 89 4.26 6.90 13.23
C SER A 89 3.56 7.54 14.43
N GLY A 90 2.48 8.31 14.22
CA GLY A 90 1.64 8.88 15.27
C GLY A 90 0.47 7.97 15.68
N MET A 91 0.19 6.92 14.91
CA MET A 91 -0.97 6.06 15.11
C MET A 91 -0.72 4.91 16.09
N THR A 92 -1.82 4.42 16.65
CA THR A 92 -1.88 3.30 17.58
C THR A 92 -2.95 2.32 17.10
N ASP A 93 -2.70 1.02 17.20
CA ASP A 93 -3.68 0.00 16.81
C ASP A 93 -4.80 -0.19 17.84
N ALA A 94 -5.75 -1.08 17.52
CA ALA A 94 -6.92 -1.37 18.36
C ALA A 94 -6.58 -1.92 19.77
N THR A 95 -5.33 -2.32 20.02
CA THR A 95 -4.87 -2.85 21.31
C THR A 95 -4.02 -1.84 22.09
N GLY A 96 -3.89 -0.60 21.59
CA GLY A 96 -3.06 0.41 22.23
C GLY A 96 -1.57 0.32 21.86
N ARG A 97 -1.19 -0.49 20.86
CA ARG A 97 0.21 -0.58 20.41
C ARG A 97 0.53 0.52 19.40
N LYS A 98 1.57 1.29 19.66
CA LYS A 98 2.09 2.26 18.68
C LYS A 98 2.58 1.51 17.43
N LEU A 99 2.25 2.03 16.25
CA LEU A 99 2.69 1.40 15.01
C LEU A 99 4.20 1.57 14.79
N ARG A 100 4.86 0.49 14.37
CA ARG A 100 6.21 0.51 13.81
C ARG A 100 6.10 0.61 12.29
N VAL A 101 6.75 1.62 11.72
CA VAL A 101 6.77 1.84 10.27
C VAL A 101 8.02 1.23 9.66
N LEU A 102 7.85 0.23 8.79
CA LEU A 102 8.90 -0.35 7.96
C LEU A 102 8.95 0.42 6.63
N ARG A 103 9.99 1.24 6.43
CA ARG A 103 10.16 2.00 5.17
C ARG A 103 10.78 1.11 4.10
N ILE A 104 10.15 1.02 2.94
CA ILE A 104 10.58 0.18 1.80
C ILE A 104 10.85 1.10 0.61
N PRO A 105 12.00 1.01 -0.08
CA PRO A 105 12.22 1.78 -1.30
C PRO A 105 11.07 1.58 -2.29
N SER A 106 10.58 2.67 -2.88
CA SER A 106 9.67 2.61 -4.02
C SER A 106 10.42 2.15 -5.29
N PRO A 107 9.72 1.86 -6.39
CA PRO A 107 10.35 1.65 -7.69
C PRO A 107 10.99 2.92 -8.32
N GLY A 108 10.86 4.09 -7.68
CA GLY A 108 11.21 5.38 -8.26
C GLY A 108 10.25 5.84 -9.36
N LEU A 109 10.73 6.70 -10.26
CA LEU A 109 9.97 7.15 -11.42
C LEU A 109 9.84 6.01 -12.46
N VAL A 110 8.61 5.52 -12.63
CA VAL A 110 8.24 4.59 -13.70
C VAL A 110 7.30 5.29 -14.66
N LEU A 111 7.58 5.18 -15.97
CA LEU A 111 6.82 5.83 -17.03
C LEU A 111 6.06 4.79 -17.87
N ASP A 112 4.91 5.19 -18.42
CA ASP A 112 4.23 4.47 -19.49
C ASP A 112 4.84 4.79 -20.88
N GLU A 113 4.18 4.30 -21.93
CA GLU A 113 4.57 4.52 -23.33
C GLU A 113 4.40 6.00 -23.77
N ASP A 114 3.59 6.78 -23.07
CA ASP A 114 3.33 8.21 -23.31
C ASP A 114 4.26 9.12 -22.45
N GLU A 115 5.29 8.55 -21.83
CA GLU A 115 6.21 9.23 -20.89
C GLU A 115 5.51 9.84 -19.66
N ARG A 116 4.36 9.30 -19.25
CA ARG A 116 3.65 9.74 -18.05
C ARG A 116 4.00 8.88 -16.85
N PRO A 117 4.14 9.47 -15.64
CA PRO A 117 4.31 8.69 -14.43
C PRO A 117 3.12 7.74 -14.19
N ILE A 118 3.42 6.48 -13.88
CA ILE A 118 2.42 5.47 -13.52
C ILE A 118 2.59 5.02 -12.06
N PRO A 119 1.51 4.61 -11.38
CA PRO A 119 1.51 4.28 -9.95
C PRO A 119 2.15 2.91 -9.66
N ALA A 120 3.41 2.71 -10.07
CA ALA A 120 4.19 1.52 -9.78
C ALA A 120 4.51 1.43 -8.28
N SER A 121 4.26 0.30 -7.65
CA SER A 121 4.55 0.12 -6.22
C SER A 121 4.92 -1.30 -5.85
N HIS A 122 6.08 -1.47 -5.20
CA HIS A 122 6.46 -2.73 -4.58
C HIS A 122 5.46 -3.19 -3.49
N MET A 123 4.65 -2.28 -2.94
CA MET A 123 3.65 -2.56 -1.91
C MET A 123 2.49 -3.43 -2.40
N ASN A 124 2.28 -3.49 -3.72
CA ASN A 124 1.23 -4.31 -4.32
C ASN A 124 1.62 -5.81 -4.37
N PHE A 125 2.39 -6.26 -3.38
CA PHE A 125 2.83 -7.63 -3.20
C PHE A 125 1.70 -8.55 -2.73
N LEU A 126 1.79 -9.82 -3.08
CA LEU A 126 0.89 -10.88 -2.63
C LEU A 126 1.55 -11.67 -1.51
N ILE A 127 0.85 -11.86 -0.38
CA ILE A 127 1.26 -12.78 0.68
C ILE A 127 0.52 -14.11 0.45
N ALA A 128 1.25 -15.18 0.11
CA ALA A 128 0.74 -16.54 -0.05
C ALA A 128 1.29 -17.45 1.06
N ASN A 129 0.69 -18.63 1.29
CA ASN A 129 0.94 -19.49 2.47
C ASN A 129 2.41 -19.70 2.87
N GLY A 130 3.35 -19.76 1.93
CA GLY A 130 4.79 -19.84 2.21
C GLY A 130 5.67 -18.82 1.47
N ALA A 131 5.07 -17.82 0.82
CA ALA A 131 5.82 -16.90 -0.03
C ALA A 131 5.24 -15.48 -0.02
N VAL A 132 6.06 -14.50 -0.40
CA VAL A 132 5.64 -13.14 -0.72
C VAL A 132 6.10 -12.83 -2.14
N VAL A 133 5.14 -12.61 -3.05
CA VAL A 133 5.43 -12.29 -4.46
C VAL A 133 5.47 -10.77 -4.60
N VAL A 134 6.66 -10.23 -4.91
CA VAL A 134 6.93 -8.79 -4.94
C VAL A 134 7.02 -8.31 -6.38
N PRO A 135 6.25 -7.30 -6.80
CA PRO A 135 6.30 -6.81 -8.18
C PRO A 135 7.55 -5.99 -8.44
N THR A 136 8.16 -6.15 -9.61
CA THR A 136 9.35 -5.38 -10.04
C THR A 136 9.11 -4.63 -11.35
N TYR A 137 9.84 -3.50 -11.50
CA TYR A 137 9.59 -2.53 -12.57
C TYR A 137 10.87 -2.08 -13.31
N GLY A 138 11.95 -2.86 -13.22
CA GLY A 138 13.16 -2.71 -14.03
C GLY A 138 14.35 -1.99 -13.35
N ASP A 139 14.16 -1.36 -12.19
CA ASP A 139 15.28 -1.01 -11.30
C ASP A 139 15.52 -2.19 -10.35
N ASP A 140 16.59 -2.95 -10.61
CA ASP A 140 16.94 -4.14 -9.86
C ASP A 140 17.46 -3.80 -8.44
N GLU A 141 18.01 -2.60 -8.23
CA GLU A 141 18.53 -2.20 -6.92
C GLU A 141 17.39 -1.85 -5.96
N ALA A 142 16.42 -1.05 -6.43
CA ALA A 142 15.20 -0.74 -5.68
C ALA A 142 14.45 -2.01 -5.28
N ALA A 143 14.24 -2.90 -6.26
CA ALA A 143 13.54 -4.17 -6.05
C ALA A 143 14.29 -5.08 -5.06
N ARG A 144 15.62 -5.18 -5.16
CA ARG A 144 16.44 -5.96 -4.23
C ARG A 144 16.30 -5.44 -2.80
N PHE A 145 16.45 -4.14 -2.57
CA PHE A 145 16.30 -3.56 -1.24
C PHE A 145 14.87 -3.70 -0.70
N ALA A 146 13.86 -3.61 -1.56
CA ALA A 146 12.49 -3.88 -1.16
C ALA A 146 12.29 -5.32 -0.70
N CYS A 147 12.86 -6.29 -1.42
CA CYS A 147 12.83 -7.70 -1.05
C CYS A 147 13.57 -7.98 0.26
N GLU A 148 14.76 -7.38 0.45
CA GLU A 148 15.53 -7.50 1.70
C GLU A 148 14.75 -6.96 2.91
N ALA A 149 14.10 -5.80 2.76
CA ALA A 149 13.26 -5.24 3.82
C ALA A 149 12.07 -6.16 4.15
N LEU A 150 11.39 -6.71 3.13
CA LEU A 150 10.27 -7.63 3.32
C LEU A 150 10.71 -8.95 3.96
N ALA A 151 11.89 -9.47 3.64
CA ALA A 151 12.44 -10.67 4.27
C ALA A 151 12.58 -10.51 5.80
N THR A 152 12.86 -9.30 6.30
CA THR A 152 12.89 -9.04 7.76
C THR A 152 11.51 -9.12 8.41
N ALA A 153 10.45 -8.85 7.65
CA ALA A 153 9.07 -8.90 8.12
C ALA A 153 8.44 -10.29 7.97
N PHE A 154 8.93 -11.10 7.02
CA PHE A 154 8.42 -12.42 6.72
C PHE A 154 9.55 -13.48 6.76
N PRO A 155 10.14 -13.75 7.94
CA PRO A 155 11.30 -14.64 8.05
C PRO A 155 11.00 -16.09 7.64
N ASP A 156 9.73 -16.50 7.73
CA ASP A 156 9.27 -17.86 7.42
C ASP A 156 8.68 -17.98 5.99
N ARG A 157 8.87 -16.97 5.13
CA ARG A 157 8.35 -16.97 3.76
C ARG A 157 9.46 -16.71 2.75
N GLU A 158 9.36 -17.37 1.61
CA GLU A 158 10.21 -17.08 0.45
C GLU A 158 9.81 -15.73 -0.18
N ILE A 159 10.77 -14.82 -0.39
CA ILE A 159 10.52 -13.56 -1.08
C ILE A 159 10.84 -13.73 -2.57
N ILE A 160 9.81 -13.62 -3.42
CA ILE A 160 9.90 -13.91 -4.86
C ILE A 160 9.66 -12.62 -5.66
N PRO A 161 10.70 -11.96 -6.16
CA PRO A 161 10.54 -10.82 -7.06
C PRO A 161 10.10 -11.29 -8.45
N LEU A 162 9.05 -10.69 -9.01
CA LEU A 162 8.58 -10.97 -10.38
C LEU A 162 8.25 -9.68 -11.15
N PRO A 163 8.59 -9.59 -12.46
CA PRO A 163 8.24 -8.44 -13.28
C PRO A 163 6.73 -8.23 -13.36
N SER A 164 6.27 -6.99 -13.13
CA SER A 164 4.84 -6.64 -13.15
C SER A 164 4.48 -5.54 -14.16
N LYS A 165 5.41 -5.10 -15.01
CA LYS A 165 5.15 -4.03 -16.00
C LYS A 165 3.91 -4.31 -16.87
N ALA A 166 3.75 -5.55 -17.33
CA ALA A 166 2.62 -5.94 -18.17
C ALA A 166 1.26 -5.92 -17.44
N ILE A 167 1.24 -6.06 -16.11
CA ILE A 167 0.02 -5.95 -15.31
C ILE A 167 -0.25 -4.47 -14.98
N LEU A 168 0.82 -3.70 -14.77
CA LEU A 168 0.75 -2.28 -14.44
C LEU A 168 0.11 -1.44 -15.55
N THR A 169 0.24 -1.84 -16.82
CA THR A 169 -0.49 -1.20 -17.92
C THR A 169 -2.01 -1.29 -17.77
N GLY A 170 -2.51 -2.27 -16.99
CA GLY A 170 -3.92 -2.37 -16.59
C GLY A 170 -4.27 -1.63 -15.30
N GLY A 171 -3.32 -0.91 -14.69
CA GLY A 171 -3.54 -0.08 -13.49
C GLY A 171 -3.32 -0.78 -12.14
N GLY A 172 -2.70 -1.97 -12.10
CA GLY A 172 -2.48 -2.70 -10.85
C GLY A 172 -1.31 -3.68 -10.88
N SER A 173 -1.22 -4.56 -9.89
CA SER A 173 -0.19 -5.59 -9.82
C SER A 173 -0.72 -6.83 -9.08
N PHE A 174 0.17 -7.67 -8.50
CA PHE A 174 -0.17 -9.00 -7.99
C PHE A 174 -1.25 -8.98 -6.92
N HIS A 175 -1.25 -8.01 -6.02
CA HIS A 175 -2.29 -7.88 -5.02
C HIS A 175 -3.66 -7.60 -5.66
N CYS A 176 -3.71 -6.67 -6.63
CA CYS A 176 -4.97 -6.27 -7.29
C CYS A 176 -5.67 -7.39 -8.07
N ILE A 177 -4.93 -8.40 -8.54
CA ILE A 177 -5.47 -9.53 -9.31
C ILE A 177 -5.67 -10.79 -8.45
N SER A 178 -5.60 -10.67 -7.13
CA SER A 178 -5.67 -11.79 -6.18
C SER A 178 -6.73 -11.55 -5.11
N GLN A 179 -7.29 -12.65 -4.58
CA GLN A 179 -8.14 -12.63 -3.39
C GLN A 179 -7.91 -13.94 -2.63
N GLN A 180 -7.45 -13.85 -1.39
CA GLN A 180 -7.20 -15.02 -0.56
C GLN A 180 -8.50 -15.60 0.02
N GLU A 181 -8.60 -16.93 0.03
CA GLU A 181 -9.60 -17.68 0.79
C GLU A 181 -8.91 -18.25 2.05
N PRO A 182 -9.23 -17.76 3.26
CA PRO A 182 -8.74 -18.35 4.49
C PRO A 182 -9.16 -19.82 4.61
N ALA A 183 -8.30 -20.66 5.19
CA ALA A 183 -8.54 -22.10 5.37
C ALA A 183 -9.66 -22.42 6.36
#